data_AF-A0A946ZXY6-F1
#
_entry.id   AF-A0A946ZXY6-F1
#
_cell.length_a   1.000
_cell.length_b   1.000
_cell.length_c   1.000
_cell.angle_alpha   90.00
_cell.angle_beta   90.00
_cell.angle_gamma   90.00
#
_symmetry.space_group_name_H-M   'P 1'
#
loop_
_entity.id
_entity.type
_entity.pdbx_description
1 polymer ?
#
loop_
_entity_poly.entity_id
_entity_poly.type
_entity_poly.pdbx_seq_one_letter_code
_entity_poly.pdbx_strand_id
1 'polypeptide(L)'
;MIKKMKMQAAFWGVALLTVGCGSINIVSTPIENIDAVPLKVMALTEEERQSWGHADLLTDTIPGMSVDRAYEEIIGNKKGNKVIVAVLDSGIDLNHEDLDEVIWTNRDEKAGNGIDDDGNGYIDDVHGYNFLGEAYNEQLEYARILRLNLGDEALRAKARKKLDEELKVARETRQMILSTKQQTEQILGIVKQSHEAVSKNLGKENYSKDEVDAIVTTDPNFQRNISVVQQMFSYGDSLPEVIELIEGDIERADEGLAVYNEKLDYHLNVDFNGREVVGDNPYDISDTDYGNGNPLNRVADESHGTHVAGIIAAERNNGLGANGVANNVEIMSV
;
A
#
# COMPACT_ATOMS: atom_id res chain seq x y z
N MET A 1 -78.76 6.48 -52.97
CA MET A 1 -78.96 6.08 -51.57
C MET A 1 -77.70 5.41 -51.06
N ILE A 2 -77.12 6.00 -50.03
CA ILE A 2 -75.90 5.60 -49.34
C ILE A 2 -76.17 4.34 -48.50
N LYS A 3 -75.29 3.34 -48.55
CA LYS A 3 -74.99 2.55 -47.34
C LYS A 3 -73.52 2.14 -47.34
N LYS A 4 -72.80 2.78 -46.42
CA LYS A 4 -71.37 2.70 -46.15
C LYS A 4 -70.96 1.29 -45.68
N MET A 5 -69.87 0.81 -46.26
CA MET A 5 -69.10 -0.36 -45.81
C MET A 5 -68.42 0.00 -44.48
N LYS A 6 -68.76 -0.69 -43.39
CA LYS A 6 -68.10 -0.54 -42.08
C LYS A 6 -66.86 -1.42 -42.06
N MET A 7 -65.69 -0.80 -42.13
CA MET A 7 -64.41 -1.40 -41.82
C MET A 7 -64.24 -1.37 -40.29
N GLN A 8 -64.36 -2.52 -39.63
CA GLN A 8 -64.02 -2.64 -38.21
C GLN A 8 -62.52 -2.93 -38.12
N ALA A 9 -61.76 -1.92 -37.70
CA ALA A 9 -60.37 -2.07 -37.34
C ALA A 9 -60.27 -2.87 -36.02
N ALA A 10 -59.62 -4.03 -36.06
CA ALA A 10 -59.24 -4.77 -34.87
C ALA A 10 -58.04 -4.08 -34.21
N PHE A 11 -58.28 -3.40 -33.09
CA PHE A 11 -57.24 -2.87 -32.22
C PHE A 11 -56.59 -4.04 -31.47
N TRP A 12 -55.41 -4.48 -31.92
CA TRP A 12 -54.52 -5.31 -31.10
C TRP A 12 -53.84 -4.39 -30.08
N GLY A 13 -54.35 -4.39 -28.85
CA GLY A 13 -53.67 -3.77 -27.73
C GLY A 13 -52.42 -4.57 -27.40
N VAL A 14 -51.25 -4.07 -27.81
CA VAL A 14 -49.97 -4.54 -27.30
C VAL A 14 -49.87 -4.02 -25.86
N ALA A 15 -50.07 -4.92 -24.89
CA ALA A 15 -49.73 -4.64 -23.51
C ALA A 15 -48.19 -4.55 -23.42
N LEU A 16 -47.65 -3.33 -23.40
CA LEU A 16 -46.29 -3.10 -22.93
C LEU A 16 -46.24 -3.50 -21.46
N LEU A 17 -45.69 -4.69 -21.17
CA LEU A 17 -45.19 -5.03 -19.86
C LEU A 17 -43.95 -4.18 -19.62
N THR A 18 -44.13 -3.02 -18.98
CA THR A 18 -43.02 -2.27 -18.39
C THR A 18 -42.48 -3.09 -17.22
N VAL A 19 -41.48 -3.93 -17.47
CA VAL A 19 -40.66 -4.52 -16.41
C VAL A 19 -39.81 -3.38 -15.86
N GLY A 20 -40.33 -2.67 -14.87
CA GLY A 20 -39.54 -1.72 -14.10
C GLY A 20 -38.50 -2.48 -13.30
N CYS A 21 -37.23 -2.08 -13.39
CA CYS A 21 -36.19 -2.51 -12.46
C CYS A 21 -36.62 -2.11 -11.04
N GLY A 22 -37.10 -3.07 -10.26
CA GLY A 22 -37.34 -2.85 -8.83
C GLY A 22 -36.01 -2.73 -8.12
N SER A 23 -35.70 -1.55 -7.58
CA SER A 23 -34.63 -1.41 -6.58
C SER A 23 -34.97 -2.30 -5.39
N ILE A 24 -34.02 -3.11 -4.94
CA ILE A 24 -34.18 -3.87 -3.70
C ILE A 24 -34.23 -2.83 -2.58
N ASN A 25 -35.37 -2.71 -1.90
CA ASN A 25 -35.46 -1.88 -0.70
C ASN A 25 -34.65 -2.54 0.41
N ILE A 26 -33.42 -2.08 0.64
CA ILE A 26 -32.63 -2.47 1.79
C ILE A 26 -33.19 -1.73 2.99
N VAL A 27 -34.01 -2.40 3.79
CA VAL A 27 -34.44 -1.90 5.09
C VAL A 27 -33.36 -2.28 6.09
N SER A 28 -32.47 -1.34 6.42
CA SER A 28 -31.51 -1.52 7.50
C SER A 28 -32.22 -1.28 8.83
N THR A 29 -32.61 -2.35 9.51
CA THR A 29 -32.97 -2.27 10.94
C THR A 29 -31.70 -2.48 11.75
N PRO A 30 -31.41 -1.63 12.76
CA PRO A 30 -30.33 -1.89 13.70
C PRO A 30 -30.42 -3.31 14.27
N ILE A 31 -29.28 -3.95 14.50
CA ILE A 31 -29.24 -5.26 15.14
C ILE A 31 -29.83 -5.13 16.55
N GLU A 32 -30.98 -5.76 16.78
CA GLU A 32 -31.57 -5.80 18.12
C GLU A 32 -30.73 -6.66 19.07
N ASN A 33 -30.54 -6.19 20.30
CA ASN A 33 -29.84 -6.90 21.37
C ASN A 33 -28.39 -7.31 21.02
N ILE A 34 -27.63 -6.42 20.35
CA ILE A 34 -26.21 -6.68 20.03
C ILE A 34 -25.38 -7.06 21.27
N ASP A 35 -25.72 -6.50 22.44
CA ASP A 35 -25.06 -6.82 23.73
C ASP A 35 -25.30 -8.27 24.21
N ALA A 36 -26.28 -8.97 23.63
CA ALA A 36 -26.58 -10.37 23.93
C ALA A 36 -25.90 -11.35 22.95
N VAL A 37 -25.21 -10.85 21.93
CA VAL A 37 -24.49 -11.68 20.96
C VAL A 37 -23.29 -12.33 21.65
N PRO A 38 -23.09 -13.66 21.53
CA PRO A 38 -21.91 -14.32 22.07
C PRO A 38 -20.62 -13.70 21.54
N LEU A 39 -19.69 -13.39 22.44
CA LEU A 39 -18.38 -12.87 22.06
C LEU A 39 -17.52 -13.98 21.45
N LYS A 40 -16.81 -13.67 20.35
CA LYS A 40 -15.70 -14.50 19.86
C LYS A 40 -14.53 -14.39 20.85
N VAL A 41 -14.41 -15.38 21.74
CA VAL A 41 -13.36 -15.43 22.78
C VAL A 41 -12.16 -16.31 22.43
N MET A 42 -12.24 -17.05 21.32
CA MET A 42 -11.14 -17.84 20.78
C MET A 42 -10.40 -17.06 19.70
N ALA A 43 -9.10 -17.32 19.55
CA ALA A 43 -8.34 -16.82 18.42
C ALA A 43 -8.97 -17.31 17.10
N LEU A 44 -8.95 -16.45 16.07
CA LEU A 44 -9.40 -16.81 14.73
C LEU A 44 -8.58 -18.00 14.21
N THR A 45 -9.20 -18.89 13.44
CA THR A 45 -8.44 -19.83 12.60
C THR A 45 -7.69 -19.08 11.49
N GLU A 46 -6.83 -19.77 10.74
CA GLU A 46 -6.15 -19.13 9.60
C GLU A 46 -7.15 -18.72 8.53
N GLU A 47 -8.12 -19.59 8.24
CA GLU A 47 -9.19 -19.32 7.29
C GLU A 47 -10.04 -18.13 7.74
N GLU A 48 -10.42 -18.10 9.03
CA GLU A 48 -11.16 -16.96 9.59
C GLU A 48 -10.35 -15.67 9.51
N ARG A 49 -9.02 -15.69 9.70
CA ARG A 49 -8.16 -14.50 9.54
C ARG A 49 -8.11 -14.00 8.11
N GLN A 50 -8.13 -14.89 7.13
CA GLN A 50 -8.05 -14.53 5.72
C GLN A 50 -9.38 -14.00 5.18
N SER A 51 -10.52 -14.44 5.75
CA SER A 51 -11.86 -14.05 5.27
C SER A 51 -12.72 -13.30 6.27
N TRP A 52 -12.19 -12.85 7.42
CA TRP A 52 -12.99 -12.24 8.50
C TRP A 52 -13.86 -11.07 8.04
N GLY A 53 -13.38 -10.28 7.06
CA GLY A 53 -14.11 -9.13 6.55
C GLY A 53 -15.44 -9.50 5.91
N HIS A 54 -15.62 -10.75 5.50
CA HIS A 54 -16.84 -11.24 4.87
C HIS A 54 -17.87 -11.81 5.85
N ALA A 55 -17.43 -12.11 7.07
CA ALA A 55 -18.25 -12.73 8.11
C ALA A 55 -19.39 -11.82 8.58
N ASP A 56 -20.38 -12.41 9.22
CA ASP A 56 -21.51 -11.75 9.86
C ASP A 56 -21.43 -11.89 11.39
N LEU A 57 -21.69 -10.78 12.08
CA LEU A 57 -21.58 -10.73 13.54
C LEU A 57 -22.54 -11.71 14.25
N LEU A 58 -23.74 -11.93 13.73
CA LEU A 58 -24.77 -12.75 14.37
C LEU A 58 -24.57 -14.23 14.10
N THR A 59 -24.15 -14.60 12.88
CA THR A 59 -23.97 -16.02 12.52
C THR A 59 -22.59 -16.54 12.89
N ASP A 60 -21.56 -15.71 12.77
CA ASP A 60 -20.16 -16.15 12.85
C ASP A 60 -19.47 -15.64 14.11
N THR A 61 -20.10 -14.71 14.85
CA THR A 61 -19.54 -13.97 16.01
C THR A 61 -18.34 -13.06 15.65
N ILE A 62 -18.07 -12.88 14.36
CA ILE A 62 -16.96 -12.09 13.82
C ILE A 62 -17.53 -10.80 13.22
N PRO A 63 -17.03 -9.61 13.59
CA PRO A 63 -17.59 -8.33 13.13
C PRO A 63 -17.12 -7.95 11.71
N GLY A 64 -17.54 -8.74 10.71
CA GLY A 64 -17.33 -8.45 9.29
C GLY A 64 -18.46 -7.62 8.67
N MET A 65 -18.44 -7.50 7.34
CA MET A 65 -19.41 -6.76 6.53
C MET A 65 -20.65 -7.58 6.13
N SER A 66 -20.78 -8.83 6.59
CA SER A 66 -21.85 -9.76 6.20
C SER A 66 -21.92 -10.01 4.68
N VAL A 67 -20.77 -10.02 4.00
CA VAL A 67 -20.68 -10.17 2.53
C VAL A 67 -21.21 -11.52 2.09
N ASP A 68 -20.76 -12.60 2.72
CA ASP A 68 -21.16 -13.96 2.32
C ASP A 68 -22.65 -14.18 2.53
N ARG A 69 -23.19 -13.67 3.65
CA ARG A 69 -24.62 -13.65 3.92
C ARG A 69 -25.40 -12.82 2.90
N ALA A 70 -24.89 -11.67 2.46
CA ALA A 70 -25.52 -10.87 1.43
C ALA A 70 -25.57 -11.60 0.08
N TYR A 71 -24.52 -12.35 -0.27
CA TYR A 71 -24.51 -13.20 -1.46
C TYR A 71 -25.53 -14.34 -1.35
N GLU A 72 -25.67 -14.96 -0.18
CA GLU A 72 -26.60 -16.06 0.04
C GLU A 72 -28.07 -15.59 0.08
N GLU A 73 -28.39 -14.58 0.90
CA GLU A 73 -29.77 -14.20 1.22
C GLU A 73 -30.36 -13.14 0.28
N ILE A 74 -29.54 -12.19 -0.20
CA ILE A 74 -30.02 -11.01 -0.92
C ILE A 74 -29.77 -11.14 -2.43
N ILE A 75 -28.53 -11.48 -2.82
CA ILE A 75 -28.13 -11.56 -4.23
C ILE A 75 -28.61 -12.90 -4.80
N GLY A 76 -28.25 -14.03 -4.16
CA GLY A 76 -28.56 -15.37 -4.63
C GLY A 76 -28.21 -15.54 -6.11
N ASN A 77 -29.21 -15.92 -6.91
CA ASN A 77 -29.06 -16.12 -8.36
C ASN A 77 -29.31 -14.87 -9.21
N LYS A 78 -29.42 -13.68 -8.59
CA LYS A 78 -29.63 -12.43 -9.34
C LYS A 78 -28.38 -12.08 -10.13
N LYS A 79 -28.58 -11.58 -11.34
CA LYS A 79 -27.50 -11.05 -12.19
C LYS A 79 -27.52 -9.53 -12.15
N GLY A 80 -26.39 -8.94 -11.79
CA GLY A 80 -26.20 -7.49 -11.82
C GLY A 80 -25.81 -7.00 -13.22
N ASN A 81 -25.82 -5.67 -13.39
CA ASN A 81 -25.12 -5.02 -14.49
C ASN A 81 -23.64 -4.84 -14.09
N LYS A 82 -22.74 -4.92 -15.06
CA LYS A 82 -21.32 -4.69 -14.82
C LYS A 82 -21.11 -3.21 -14.46
N VAL A 83 -20.35 -2.97 -13.39
CA VAL A 83 -20.06 -1.62 -12.89
C VAL A 83 -18.56 -1.38 -12.98
N ILE A 84 -18.14 -0.25 -13.51
CA ILE A 84 -16.73 0.16 -13.48
C ILE A 84 -16.50 0.95 -12.20
N VAL A 85 -15.46 0.60 -11.44
CA VAL A 85 -15.04 1.28 -10.21
C VAL A 85 -13.65 1.85 -10.43
N ALA A 86 -13.54 3.17 -10.42
CA ALA A 86 -12.24 3.85 -10.45
C ALA A 86 -11.63 3.87 -9.05
N VAL A 87 -10.41 3.35 -8.91
CA VAL A 87 -9.63 3.34 -7.68
C VAL A 87 -8.55 4.41 -7.82
N LEU A 88 -8.74 5.53 -7.11
CA LEU A 88 -7.82 6.67 -7.06
C LEU A 88 -6.82 6.45 -5.93
N ASP A 89 -5.65 5.92 -6.24
CA ASP A 89 -4.67 5.46 -5.25
C ASP A 89 -3.22 5.50 -5.80
N SER A 90 -2.30 4.69 -5.29
CA SER A 90 -0.90 4.61 -5.71
C SER A 90 -0.68 3.84 -7.02
N GLY A 91 -1.69 3.76 -7.89
CA GLY A 91 -1.76 2.80 -8.99
C GLY A 91 -2.08 1.36 -8.52
N ILE A 92 -2.19 0.45 -9.48
CA ILE A 92 -2.56 -0.96 -9.26
C ILE A 92 -1.58 -1.83 -10.02
N ASP A 93 -1.19 -2.96 -9.44
CA ASP A 93 -0.49 -4.01 -10.15
C ASP A 93 -1.42 -4.66 -11.18
N LEU A 94 -1.33 -4.18 -12.42
CA LEU A 94 -2.15 -4.64 -13.54
C LEU A 94 -1.87 -6.09 -13.94
N ASN A 95 -0.81 -6.70 -13.41
CA ASN A 95 -0.44 -8.10 -13.68
C ASN A 95 -0.72 -9.02 -12.48
N HIS A 96 -1.41 -8.53 -11.45
CA HIS A 96 -1.70 -9.33 -10.27
C HIS A 96 -2.64 -10.49 -10.61
N GLU A 97 -2.25 -11.72 -10.27
CA GLU A 97 -2.95 -12.97 -10.65
C GLU A 97 -4.37 -13.10 -10.10
N ASP A 98 -4.71 -12.31 -9.08
CA ASP A 98 -6.05 -12.29 -8.45
C ASP A 98 -6.95 -11.16 -9.00
N LEU A 99 -6.46 -10.39 -9.98
CA LEU A 99 -7.13 -9.23 -10.55
C LEU A 99 -7.27 -9.28 -12.08
N ASP A 100 -6.68 -10.26 -12.78
CA ASP A 100 -6.48 -10.20 -14.23
C ASP A 100 -7.78 -10.28 -15.07
N GLU A 101 -8.85 -10.89 -14.56
CA GLU A 101 -10.19 -10.87 -15.20
C GLU A 101 -11.07 -9.68 -14.78
N VAL A 102 -10.62 -8.86 -13.81
CA VAL A 102 -11.40 -7.74 -13.25
C VAL A 102 -10.80 -6.37 -13.52
N ILE A 103 -9.65 -6.26 -14.19
CA ILE A 103 -9.12 -4.96 -14.65
C ILE A 103 -9.98 -4.42 -15.81
N TRP A 104 -10.43 -3.16 -15.69
CA TRP A 104 -11.13 -2.45 -16.75
C TRP A 104 -10.19 -2.19 -17.93
N THR A 105 -10.72 -2.30 -19.15
CA THR A 105 -9.97 -1.99 -20.36
C THR A 105 -10.75 -0.98 -21.22
N ASN A 106 -10.13 0.17 -21.52
CA ASN A 106 -10.62 1.07 -22.55
C ASN A 106 -10.49 0.39 -23.91
N ARG A 107 -11.63 0.04 -24.52
CA ARG A 107 -11.64 -0.67 -25.82
C ARG A 107 -11.52 0.27 -27.01
N ASP A 108 -11.66 1.56 -26.77
CA ASP A 108 -11.57 2.58 -27.81
C ASP A 108 -10.11 3.08 -27.96
N GLU A 109 -9.21 2.68 -27.05
CA GLU A 109 -7.75 2.94 -27.08
C GLU A 109 -6.93 1.84 -27.76
N LYS A 110 -5.84 2.21 -28.43
CA LYS A 110 -4.80 1.29 -28.92
C LYS A 110 -3.52 1.47 -28.13
N ALA A 111 -3.32 0.57 -27.17
CA ALA A 111 -2.15 0.53 -26.29
C ALA A 111 -0.81 0.87 -26.98
N GLY A 112 -0.17 1.92 -26.47
CA GLY A 112 1.22 2.29 -26.74
C GLY A 112 1.45 2.96 -28.09
N ASN A 113 0.41 3.57 -28.67
CA ASN A 113 0.56 4.32 -29.93
C ASN A 113 0.88 5.81 -29.71
N GLY A 114 0.79 6.31 -28.46
CA GLY A 114 1.04 7.70 -28.10
C GLY A 114 -0.03 8.67 -28.60
N ILE A 115 -1.26 8.19 -28.85
CA ILE A 115 -2.39 8.94 -29.38
C ILE A 115 -3.58 8.70 -28.44
N ASP A 116 -4.32 9.75 -28.13
CA ASP A 116 -5.68 9.67 -27.58
C ASP A 116 -6.63 9.25 -28.74
N ASP A 117 -6.95 7.95 -28.81
CA ASP A 117 -7.73 7.35 -29.91
C ASP A 117 -9.23 7.65 -29.79
N ASP A 118 -9.74 7.72 -28.56
CA ASP A 118 -11.16 7.96 -28.28
C ASP A 118 -11.53 9.45 -28.13
N GLY A 119 -10.52 10.32 -28.03
CA GLY A 119 -10.66 11.77 -27.94
C GLY A 119 -11.12 12.24 -26.55
N ASN A 120 -10.89 11.45 -25.51
CA ASN A 120 -11.33 11.74 -24.14
C ASN A 120 -10.38 12.70 -23.37
N GLY A 121 -9.21 13.02 -23.96
CA GLY A 121 -8.19 13.89 -23.39
C GLY A 121 -7.02 13.15 -22.74
N TYR A 122 -7.02 11.81 -22.70
CA TYR A 122 -6.03 11.00 -22.01
C TYR A 122 -5.36 10.03 -22.99
N ILE A 123 -4.07 10.24 -23.23
CA ILE A 123 -3.30 9.41 -24.17
C ILE A 123 -3.06 8.02 -23.56
N ASP A 124 -3.40 6.97 -24.33
CA ASP A 124 -3.15 5.57 -24.00
C ASP A 124 -3.75 5.13 -22.63
N ASP A 125 -4.92 5.62 -22.24
CA ASP A 125 -5.58 5.34 -20.94
C ASP A 125 -6.24 3.94 -20.86
N VAL A 126 -5.51 2.90 -21.31
CA VAL A 126 -6.00 1.54 -21.53
C VAL A 126 -6.59 0.90 -20.28
N HIS A 127 -5.99 1.12 -19.10
CA HIS A 127 -6.45 0.55 -17.82
C HIS A 127 -6.77 1.63 -16.78
N GLY A 128 -6.94 2.87 -17.26
CA GLY A 128 -7.00 4.09 -16.46
C GLY A 128 -5.77 4.96 -16.69
N TYR A 129 -5.49 5.89 -15.77
CA TYR A 129 -4.58 7.00 -16.06
C TYR A 129 -3.80 7.48 -14.84
N ASN A 130 -2.50 7.73 -15.01
CA ASN A 130 -1.63 8.26 -13.97
C ASN A 130 -1.49 9.79 -14.09
N PHE A 131 -2.17 10.51 -13.20
CA PHE A 131 -2.16 11.97 -13.15
C PHE A 131 -0.87 12.59 -12.56
N LEU A 132 -0.01 11.78 -11.93
CA LEU A 132 1.27 12.25 -11.41
C LEU A 132 2.39 12.16 -12.45
N GLY A 133 2.15 11.52 -13.61
CA GLY A 133 3.20 11.31 -14.60
C GLY A 133 4.46 10.76 -13.91
N GLU A 134 5.63 11.33 -14.20
CA GLU A 134 6.92 10.93 -13.60
C GLU A 134 7.23 11.51 -12.22
N ALA A 135 6.28 12.23 -11.58
CA ALA A 135 6.48 12.70 -10.21
C ALA A 135 6.42 11.53 -9.23
N TYR A 136 7.27 11.58 -8.21
CA TYR A 136 7.38 10.54 -7.19
C TYR A 136 7.47 11.16 -5.81
N ASN A 137 8.49 12.00 -5.59
CA ASN A 137 8.62 12.76 -4.36
C ASN A 137 7.83 14.07 -4.46
N GLU A 138 7.14 14.45 -3.38
CA GLU A 138 6.44 15.74 -3.28
C GLU A 138 6.66 16.41 -1.92
N GLN A 139 6.42 17.71 -1.85
CA GLN A 139 6.49 18.50 -0.63
C GLN A 139 5.29 18.22 0.27
N LEU A 140 5.51 18.25 1.58
CA LEU A 140 4.41 18.34 2.53
C LEU A 140 3.73 19.72 2.45
N GLU A 141 2.44 19.75 2.78
CA GLU A 141 1.58 20.93 2.55
C GLU A 141 2.14 22.23 3.12
N TYR A 142 2.74 22.18 4.31
CA TYR A 142 3.32 23.37 4.92
C TYR A 142 4.59 23.87 4.20
N ALA A 143 5.39 23.00 3.57
CA ALA A 143 6.51 23.42 2.73
C ALA A 143 5.98 24.04 1.43
N ARG A 144 4.97 23.42 0.83
CA ARG A 144 4.28 23.89 -0.38
C ARG A 144 3.64 25.26 -0.20
N ILE A 145 2.91 25.49 0.89
CA ILE A 145 2.31 26.78 1.27
C ILE A 145 3.36 27.89 1.27
N LEU A 146 4.55 27.61 1.81
CA LEU A 146 5.62 28.59 1.93
C LEU A 146 6.32 28.85 0.60
N ARG A 147 6.58 27.80 -0.20
CA ARG A 147 7.16 27.92 -1.54
C ARG A 147 6.29 28.76 -2.47
N LEU A 148 5.00 28.43 -2.52
CA LEU A 148 4.04 29.07 -3.43
C LEU A 148 3.38 30.33 -2.83
N ASN A 149 3.78 30.73 -1.62
CA ASN A 149 3.26 31.90 -0.92
C ASN A 149 1.73 31.91 -0.76
N LEU A 150 1.13 30.75 -0.47
CA LEU A 150 -0.32 30.56 -0.43
C LEU A 150 -0.97 31.16 0.82
N GLY A 151 -2.21 31.62 0.67
CA GLY A 151 -3.04 32.11 1.77
C GLY A 151 -2.57 33.40 2.41
N ASP A 152 -3.10 33.66 3.60
CA ASP A 152 -2.79 34.86 4.39
C ASP A 152 -1.50 34.70 5.22
N GLU A 153 -1.10 35.78 5.89
CA GLU A 153 0.10 35.79 6.73
C GLU A 153 -0.02 34.82 7.93
N ALA A 154 -1.22 34.64 8.49
CA ALA A 154 -1.45 33.75 9.61
C ALA A 154 -1.25 32.27 9.23
N LEU A 155 -1.76 31.85 8.07
CA LEU A 155 -1.55 30.52 7.53
C LEU A 155 -0.07 30.25 7.28
N ARG A 156 0.63 31.18 6.62
CA ARG A 156 2.07 31.05 6.35
C ARG A 156 2.90 31.03 7.64
N ALA A 157 2.54 31.81 8.66
CA ALA A 157 3.20 31.74 9.96
C ALA A 157 3.01 30.37 10.64
N LYS A 158 1.81 29.79 10.57
CA LYS A 158 1.54 28.43 11.08
C LYS A 158 2.32 27.37 10.32
N ALA A 159 2.35 27.47 8.99
CA ALA A 159 3.12 26.57 8.13
C ALA A 159 4.63 26.64 8.44
N ARG A 160 5.18 27.85 8.56
CA ARG A 160 6.59 28.08 8.93
C ARG A 160 6.92 27.42 10.27
N LYS A 161 6.10 27.65 11.29
CA LYS A 161 6.32 27.05 12.62
C LYS A 161 6.35 25.52 12.55
N LYS A 162 5.38 24.90 11.87
CA LYS A 162 5.32 23.43 11.73
C LYS A 162 6.52 22.90 10.94
N LEU A 163 6.92 23.57 9.87
CA LEU A 163 8.08 23.20 9.08
C LEU A 163 9.37 23.25 9.91
N ASP A 164 9.59 24.33 10.67
CA ASP A 164 10.79 24.50 11.48
C ASP A 164 10.89 23.45 12.59
N GLU A 165 9.75 23.09 13.21
CA GLU A 165 9.66 21.99 14.17
C GLU A 165 10.03 20.63 13.54
N GLU A 166 9.45 20.31 12.37
CA GLU A 166 9.71 19.05 11.66
C GLU A 166 11.14 18.96 11.12
N LEU A 167 11.69 20.05 10.60
CA LEU A 167 13.09 20.13 10.15
C LEU A 167 14.06 19.90 11.31
N LYS A 168 13.76 20.47 12.48
CA LYS A 168 14.58 20.26 13.68
C LYS A 168 14.57 18.78 14.06
N VAL A 169 13.39 18.17 14.21
CA VAL A 169 13.26 16.76 14.58
C VAL A 169 13.94 15.86 13.55
N ALA A 170 13.71 16.10 12.25
CA ALA A 170 14.33 15.30 11.19
C ALA A 170 15.86 15.38 11.21
N ARG A 171 16.44 16.57 11.39
CA ARG A 171 17.90 16.75 11.45
C ARG A 171 18.51 16.12 12.71
N GLU A 172 17.87 16.30 13.86
CA GLU A 172 18.33 15.73 15.13
C GLU A 172 18.26 14.20 15.11
N THR A 173 17.15 13.63 14.62
CA THR A 173 17.01 12.17 14.50
C THR A 173 17.98 11.59 13.47
N ARG A 174 18.12 12.20 12.28
CA ARG A 174 19.14 11.78 11.29
C ARG A 174 20.54 11.78 11.89
N GLN A 175 20.91 12.84 12.60
CA GLN A 175 22.23 12.94 13.22
C GLN A 175 22.43 11.89 14.32
N MET A 176 21.40 11.60 15.11
CA MET A 176 21.43 10.53 16.11
C MET A 176 21.67 9.18 15.45
N ILE A 177 20.87 8.82 14.44
CA ILE A 177 21.00 7.54 13.72
C ILE A 177 22.40 7.43 13.11
N LEU A 178 22.90 8.49 12.47
CA LEU A 178 24.24 8.50 11.89
C LEU A 178 25.33 8.27 12.94
N SER A 179 25.25 8.95 14.08
CA SER A 179 26.21 8.79 15.18
C SER A 179 26.17 7.39 15.79
N THR A 180 24.97 6.82 15.99
CA THR A 180 24.82 5.45 16.47
C THR A 180 25.38 4.46 15.46
N LYS A 181 25.06 4.61 14.16
CA LYS A 181 25.59 3.76 13.09
C LYS A 181 27.11 3.75 13.09
N GLN A 182 27.76 4.91 13.14
CA GLN A 182 29.22 5.03 13.17
C GLN A 182 29.84 4.32 14.38
N GLN A 183 29.19 4.38 15.55
CA GLN A 183 29.64 3.66 16.73
C GLN A 183 29.48 2.13 16.55
N THR A 184 28.35 1.69 16.00
CA THR A 184 28.08 0.27 15.71
C THR A 184 29.06 -0.29 14.68
N GLU A 185 29.38 0.46 13.62
CA GLU A 185 30.40 0.08 12.62
C GLU A 185 31.80 -0.08 13.25
N GLN A 186 32.16 0.79 14.18
CA GLN A 186 33.43 0.67 14.92
C GLN A 186 33.45 -0.59 15.79
N ILE A 187 32.35 -0.88 16.48
CA ILE A 187 32.21 -2.11 17.28
C ILE A 187 32.32 -3.34 16.37
N LEU A 188 31.59 -3.36 15.25
CA LEU A 188 31.64 -4.45 14.28
C LEU A 188 33.07 -4.71 13.80
N GLY A 189 33.82 -3.65 13.48
CA GLY A 189 35.22 -3.76 13.07
C GLY A 189 36.11 -4.41 14.15
N ILE A 190 35.93 -4.01 15.41
CA ILE A 190 36.66 -4.60 16.56
C ILE A 190 36.26 -6.07 16.77
N VAL A 191 34.98 -6.39 16.66
CA VAL A 191 34.45 -7.75 16.82
C VAL A 191 34.99 -8.66 15.71
N LYS A 192 34.91 -8.24 14.44
CA LYS A 192 35.43 -9.01 13.29
C LYS A 192 36.93 -9.26 13.42
N GLN A 193 37.72 -8.23 13.78
CA GLN A 193 39.16 -8.39 14.00
C GLN A 193 39.47 -9.36 15.15
N SER A 194 38.73 -9.26 16.26
CA SER A 194 38.93 -10.11 17.43
C SER A 194 38.54 -11.57 17.13
N HIS A 195 37.42 -11.74 16.42
CA HIS A 195 36.94 -13.03 15.94
C HIS A 195 37.98 -13.69 15.03
N GLU A 196 38.47 -13.00 13.99
CA GLU A 196 39.50 -13.53 13.09
C GLU A 196 40.75 -14.00 13.85
N ALA A 197 41.21 -13.22 14.82
CA ALA A 197 42.38 -13.57 15.61
C ALA A 197 42.15 -14.84 16.46
N VAL A 198 40.98 -14.96 17.10
CA VAL A 198 40.63 -16.14 17.92
C VAL A 198 40.35 -17.36 17.05
N SER A 199 39.62 -17.21 15.94
CA SER A 199 39.39 -18.26 14.95
C SER A 199 40.71 -18.85 14.45
N LYS A 200 41.68 -17.99 14.14
CA LYS A 200 43.02 -18.40 13.70
C LYS A 200 43.80 -19.13 14.79
N ASN A 201 43.67 -18.72 16.05
CA ASN A 201 44.33 -19.39 17.18
C ASN A 201 43.74 -20.79 17.44
N LEU A 202 42.42 -20.93 17.36
CA LEU A 202 41.70 -22.19 17.57
C LEU A 202 41.67 -23.09 16.33
N GLY A 203 41.99 -22.55 15.15
CA GLY A 203 41.96 -23.26 13.87
C GLY A 203 40.56 -23.56 13.36
N LYS A 204 39.55 -22.82 13.80
CA LYS A 204 38.14 -23.00 13.41
C LYS A 204 37.36 -21.70 13.59
N GLU A 205 36.35 -21.51 12.74
CA GLU A 205 35.47 -20.33 12.82
C GLU A 205 34.44 -20.42 13.94
N ASN A 206 33.86 -21.62 14.15
CA ASN A 206 32.89 -21.82 15.21
C ASN A 206 33.54 -22.43 16.44
N TYR A 207 33.56 -21.66 17.53
CA TYR A 207 34.10 -22.04 18.83
C TYR A 207 33.11 -21.68 19.94
N SER A 208 33.15 -22.45 21.04
CA SER A 208 32.33 -22.20 22.22
C SER A 208 32.98 -21.19 23.16
N LYS A 209 32.18 -20.66 24.07
CA LYS A 209 32.68 -19.82 25.16
C LYS A 209 33.74 -20.54 26.01
N ASP A 210 33.50 -21.80 26.34
CA ASP A 210 34.45 -22.60 27.14
C ASP A 210 35.80 -22.76 26.44
N GLU A 211 35.80 -22.87 25.10
CA GLU A 211 37.04 -22.96 24.32
C GLU A 211 37.82 -21.65 24.32
N VAL A 212 37.13 -20.51 24.33
CA VAL A 212 37.75 -19.19 24.44
C VAL A 212 38.27 -18.96 25.87
N ASP A 213 37.52 -19.36 26.89
CA ASP A 213 37.90 -19.24 28.30
C ASP A 213 39.13 -20.10 28.65
N ALA A 214 39.37 -21.19 27.91
CA ALA A 214 40.54 -22.05 28.06
C ALA A 214 41.83 -21.49 27.43
N ILE A 215 41.76 -20.41 26.63
CA ILE A 215 42.93 -19.83 25.97
C ILE A 215 43.81 -19.13 27.01
N VAL A 216 45.07 -19.55 27.10
CA VAL A 216 46.10 -18.90 27.92
C VAL A 216 47.10 -18.19 27.01
N THR A 217 47.29 -16.89 27.22
CA THR A 217 48.25 -16.07 26.48
C THR A 217 48.93 -15.05 27.38
N THR A 218 50.17 -14.68 27.03
CA THR A 218 50.88 -13.55 27.65
C THR A 218 50.96 -12.33 26.73
N ASP A 219 50.39 -12.40 25.52
CA ASP A 219 50.31 -11.28 24.58
C ASP A 219 49.15 -10.35 24.97
N PRO A 220 49.41 -9.09 25.39
CA PRO A 220 48.36 -8.16 25.78
C PRO A 220 47.36 -7.85 24.66
N ASN A 221 47.80 -7.85 23.40
CA ASN A 221 46.91 -7.59 22.27
C ASN A 221 45.94 -8.74 22.05
N PHE A 222 46.44 -9.98 22.12
CA PHE A 222 45.60 -11.15 21.98
C PHE A 222 44.64 -11.32 23.18
N GLN A 223 45.09 -10.95 24.39
CA GLN A 223 44.22 -10.93 25.57
C GLN A 223 43.03 -9.97 25.39
N ARG A 224 43.24 -8.81 24.76
CA ARG A 224 42.15 -7.88 24.42
C ARG A 224 41.14 -8.51 23.44
N ASN A 225 41.61 -9.21 22.41
CA ASN A 225 40.75 -9.90 21.45
C ASN A 225 39.89 -10.98 22.14
N ILE A 226 40.49 -11.75 23.05
CA ILE A 226 39.78 -12.74 23.88
C ILE A 226 38.68 -12.05 24.69
N SER A 227 38.98 -10.94 25.37
CA SER A 227 37.97 -10.21 26.17
C SER A 227 36.80 -9.68 25.33
N VAL A 228 37.07 -9.17 24.11
CA VAL A 228 36.01 -8.76 23.19
C VAL A 228 35.12 -9.96 22.82
N VAL A 229 35.71 -11.07 22.41
CA VAL A 229 34.98 -12.28 22.03
C VAL A 229 34.17 -12.84 23.19
N GLN A 230 34.74 -12.89 24.40
CA GLN A 230 34.03 -13.30 25.63
C GLN A 230 32.82 -12.42 25.92
N GLN A 231 32.94 -11.11 25.72
CA GLN A 231 31.82 -10.19 25.87
C GLN A 231 30.73 -10.46 24.82
N MET A 232 31.09 -10.80 23.58
CA MET A 232 30.10 -11.05 22.52
C MET A 232 29.20 -12.27 22.81
N PHE A 233 29.69 -13.28 23.54
CA PHE A 233 28.85 -14.39 24.00
C PHE A 233 27.73 -14.00 24.99
N SER A 234 27.63 -12.75 25.46
CA SER A 234 26.43 -12.28 26.16
C SER A 234 25.29 -11.85 25.21
N TYR A 235 25.55 -11.77 23.91
CA TYR A 235 24.60 -11.28 22.90
C TYR A 235 24.11 -12.36 21.93
N GLY A 236 24.75 -13.53 21.91
CA GLY A 236 24.37 -14.66 21.06
C GLY A 236 25.18 -15.91 21.39
N ASP A 237 24.77 -17.04 20.81
CA ASP A 237 25.39 -18.35 21.08
C ASP A 237 26.67 -18.57 20.27
N SER A 238 26.85 -17.81 19.18
CA SER A 238 28.05 -17.85 18.35
C SER A 238 28.48 -16.46 17.86
N LEU A 239 29.77 -16.29 17.58
CA LEU A 239 30.29 -15.02 17.06
C LEU A 239 29.76 -14.66 15.66
N PRO A 240 29.62 -15.61 14.71
CA PRO A 240 28.98 -15.31 13.43
C PRO A 240 27.56 -14.79 13.57
N GLU A 241 26.75 -15.36 14.47
CA GLU A 241 25.39 -14.87 14.75
C GLU A 241 25.41 -13.45 15.32
N VAL A 242 26.28 -13.16 16.29
CA VAL A 242 26.41 -11.81 16.85
C VAL A 242 26.87 -10.79 15.79
N ILE A 243 27.76 -11.19 14.88
CA ILE A 243 28.19 -10.36 13.75
C ILE A 243 27.00 -10.05 12.84
N GLU A 244 26.19 -11.05 12.48
CA GLU A 244 24.98 -10.88 11.66
C GLU A 244 23.96 -9.94 12.32
N LEU A 245 23.77 -10.06 13.64
CA LEU A 245 22.90 -9.15 14.41
C LEU A 245 23.39 -7.69 14.32
N ILE A 246 24.69 -7.46 14.50
CA ILE A 246 25.28 -6.12 14.43
C ILE A 246 25.18 -5.56 13.00
N GLU A 247 25.40 -6.40 11.98
CA GLU A 247 25.23 -6.02 10.57
C GLU A 247 23.78 -5.63 10.27
N GLY A 248 22.80 -6.38 10.77
CA GLY A 248 21.39 -6.03 10.64
C GLY A 248 21.02 -4.72 11.34
N ASP A 249 21.65 -4.39 12.47
CA ASP A 249 21.46 -3.09 13.13
C ASP A 249 22.02 -1.92 12.31
N ILE A 250 23.12 -2.16 11.57
CA ILE A 250 23.68 -1.17 10.64
C ILE A 250 22.76 -0.98 9.44
N GLU A 251 22.20 -2.06 8.90
CA GLU A 251 21.24 -2.02 7.78
C GLU A 251 19.98 -1.23 8.15
N ARG A 252 19.37 -1.52 9.32
CA ARG A 252 18.23 -0.73 9.83
C ARG A 252 18.57 0.74 10.04
N ALA A 253 19.80 1.04 10.46
CA ALA A 253 20.25 2.43 10.57
C ALA A 253 20.37 3.10 9.19
N ASP A 254 20.82 2.37 8.16
CA ASP A 254 20.85 2.86 6.78
C ASP A 254 19.45 3.13 6.22
N GLU A 255 18.50 2.22 6.43
CA GLU A 255 17.08 2.42 6.09
C GLU A 255 16.53 3.67 6.79
N GLY A 256 16.78 3.81 8.11
CA GLY A 256 16.38 4.99 8.87
C GLY A 256 17.01 6.29 8.34
N LEU A 257 18.28 6.27 7.94
CA LEU A 257 18.93 7.42 7.32
C LEU A 257 18.31 7.77 5.97
N ALA A 258 17.97 6.77 5.15
CA ALA A 258 17.32 6.99 3.85
C ALA A 258 16.00 7.75 4.03
N VAL A 259 15.14 7.31 4.96
CA VAL A 259 13.86 7.97 5.27
C VAL A 259 14.04 9.44 5.65
N TYR A 260 15.01 9.74 6.53
CA TYR A 260 15.23 11.12 6.96
C TYR A 260 15.96 11.98 5.92
N ASN A 261 16.79 11.39 5.05
CA ASN A 261 17.36 12.10 3.91
C ASN A 261 16.25 12.48 2.92
N GLU A 262 15.40 11.54 2.52
CA GLU A 262 14.25 11.79 1.64
C GLU A 262 13.33 12.88 2.20
N LYS A 263 13.00 12.80 3.49
CA LYS A 263 12.20 13.82 4.18
C LYS A 263 12.83 15.21 4.12
N LEU A 264 14.15 15.30 4.29
CA LEU A 264 14.86 16.59 4.27
C LEU A 264 15.08 17.13 2.87
N ASP A 265 15.35 16.25 1.90
CA ASP A 265 15.72 16.60 0.53
C ASP A 265 14.48 16.95 -0.31
N TYR A 266 13.33 16.33 -0.02
CA TYR A 266 12.10 16.50 -0.78
C TYR A 266 10.94 17.06 0.06
N HIS A 267 10.47 16.31 1.05
CA HIS A 267 9.18 16.60 1.71
C HIS A 267 9.17 17.91 2.51
N LEU A 268 10.26 18.22 3.20
CA LEU A 268 10.42 19.44 3.99
C LEU A 268 11.16 20.56 3.23
N ASN A 269 11.66 20.27 2.03
CA ASN A 269 12.48 21.19 1.28
C ASN A 269 11.61 22.21 0.54
N VAL A 270 11.66 23.49 0.94
CA VAL A 270 10.88 24.57 0.29
C VAL A 270 11.37 24.92 -1.11
N ASP A 271 12.62 24.55 -1.45
CA ASP A 271 13.22 24.82 -2.75
C ASP A 271 12.94 23.68 -3.76
N PHE A 272 12.48 22.52 -3.28
CA PHE A 272 12.09 21.40 -4.12
C PHE A 272 10.70 21.62 -4.76
N ASN A 273 10.50 21.12 -5.98
CA ASN A 273 9.21 21.12 -6.66
C ASN A 273 8.98 19.76 -7.32
N GLY A 274 8.34 18.82 -6.62
CA GLY A 274 8.08 17.49 -7.14
C GLY A 274 7.15 17.49 -8.35
N ARG A 275 6.17 18.41 -8.36
CA ARG A 275 5.26 18.60 -9.49
C ARG A 275 5.87 19.22 -10.75
N GLU A 276 7.12 19.68 -10.73
CA GLU A 276 7.74 20.28 -11.93
C GLU A 276 7.73 19.33 -13.13
N VAL A 277 7.97 18.04 -12.88
CA VAL A 277 8.01 17.01 -13.93
C VAL A 277 6.62 16.65 -14.47
N VAL A 278 5.56 16.91 -13.71
CA VAL A 278 4.17 16.69 -14.15
C VAL A 278 3.81 17.68 -15.25
N GLY A 279 4.35 18.90 -15.17
CA GLY A 279 4.04 19.99 -16.10
C GLY A 279 2.64 20.60 -15.89
N ASP A 280 1.97 20.26 -14.79
CA ASP A 280 0.60 20.68 -14.50
C ASP A 280 0.51 22.01 -13.73
N ASN A 281 -0.68 22.60 -13.78
CA ASN A 281 -1.13 23.66 -12.92
C ASN A 281 -2.26 23.14 -12.01
N PRO A 282 -1.95 22.71 -10.77
CA PRO A 282 -2.93 22.10 -9.87
C PRO A 282 -4.01 23.09 -9.37
N TYR A 283 -3.94 24.37 -9.75
CA TYR A 283 -4.94 25.39 -9.42
C TYR A 283 -5.83 25.77 -10.58
N ASP A 284 -5.63 25.15 -11.75
CA ASP A 284 -6.49 25.30 -12.90
C ASP A 284 -7.18 23.96 -13.18
N ILE A 285 -8.47 23.88 -12.84
CA ILE A 285 -9.27 22.68 -13.09
C ILE A 285 -9.48 22.40 -14.59
N SER A 286 -9.19 23.38 -15.46
CA SER A 286 -9.22 23.18 -16.90
C SER A 286 -7.89 22.67 -17.47
N ASP A 287 -6.85 22.63 -16.64
CA ASP A 287 -5.62 21.94 -17.01
C ASP A 287 -5.88 20.44 -17.01
N THR A 288 -5.60 19.81 -18.14
CA THR A 288 -5.92 18.40 -18.44
C THR A 288 -4.83 17.72 -19.26
N ASP A 289 -3.84 18.47 -19.78
CA ASP A 289 -2.80 17.97 -20.68
C ASP A 289 -1.53 17.63 -19.88
N TYR A 290 -1.64 16.61 -19.02
CA TYR A 290 -0.54 16.10 -18.19
C TYR A 290 -0.74 14.62 -17.82
N GLY A 291 0.25 14.02 -17.15
CA GLY A 291 0.20 12.62 -16.73
C GLY A 291 0.60 11.65 -17.84
N ASN A 292 0.23 10.37 -17.69
CA ASN A 292 0.40 9.35 -18.72
C ASN A 292 -0.56 8.15 -18.54
N GLY A 293 -0.78 7.37 -19.59
CA GLY A 293 -1.60 6.16 -19.61
C GLY A 293 -1.01 4.93 -18.89
N ASN A 294 -0.05 5.11 -17.97
CA ASN A 294 0.53 4.01 -17.20
C ASN A 294 0.17 4.11 -15.70
N PRO A 295 -0.97 3.56 -15.28
CA PRO A 295 -1.41 3.57 -13.88
C PRO A 295 -0.91 2.36 -13.08
N LEU A 296 0.20 1.73 -13.53
CA LEU A 296 0.88 0.65 -12.81
C LEU A 296 1.66 1.24 -11.62
N ASN A 297 1.60 0.59 -10.47
CA ASN A 297 2.46 0.92 -9.34
C ASN A 297 3.95 0.73 -9.74
N ARG A 298 4.84 1.61 -9.25
CA ARG A 298 6.25 1.65 -9.68
C ARG A 298 7.13 0.77 -8.82
N VAL A 299 6.80 0.65 -7.54
CA VAL A 299 7.54 -0.15 -6.56
C VAL A 299 6.59 -1.03 -5.74
N ALA A 300 7.12 -2.07 -5.13
CA ALA A 300 6.34 -3.00 -4.32
C ALA A 300 5.67 -2.33 -3.11
N ASP A 301 6.31 -1.30 -2.53
CA ASP A 301 5.77 -0.56 -1.39
C ASP A 301 4.52 0.29 -1.75
N GLU A 302 4.25 0.49 -3.04
CA GLU A 302 3.04 1.15 -3.57
C GLU A 302 1.88 0.14 -3.79
N SER A 303 1.84 -0.96 -3.03
CA SER A 303 0.80 -1.99 -3.17
C SER A 303 -0.56 -1.60 -2.60
N HIS A 304 -0.73 -0.37 -2.09
CA HIS A 304 -1.97 0.04 -1.43
C HIS A 304 -3.16 0.02 -2.40
N GLY A 305 -3.01 0.57 -3.61
CA GLY A 305 -4.06 0.51 -4.63
C GLY A 305 -4.40 -0.91 -5.06
N THR A 306 -3.41 -1.79 -5.23
CA THR A 306 -3.63 -3.23 -5.49
C THR A 306 -4.43 -3.89 -4.36
N HIS A 307 -4.09 -3.61 -3.11
CA HIS A 307 -4.80 -4.15 -1.95
C HIS A 307 -6.26 -3.65 -1.88
N VAL A 308 -6.49 -2.36 -2.14
CA VAL A 308 -7.84 -1.78 -2.23
C VAL A 308 -8.63 -2.44 -3.37
N ALA A 309 -8.03 -2.58 -4.55
CA ALA A 309 -8.64 -3.24 -5.70
C ALA A 309 -9.02 -4.69 -5.39
N GLY A 310 -8.15 -5.43 -4.69
CA GLY A 310 -8.40 -6.78 -4.22
C GLY A 310 -9.60 -6.88 -3.29
N ILE A 311 -9.71 -5.99 -2.28
CA ILE A 311 -10.88 -5.94 -1.40
C ILE A 311 -12.16 -5.70 -2.20
N ILE A 312 -12.13 -4.84 -3.21
CA ILE A 312 -13.31 -4.51 -4.02
C ILE A 312 -13.69 -5.69 -4.93
N ALA A 313 -12.74 -6.25 -5.67
CA ALA A 313 -13.01 -6.98 -6.90
C ALA A 313 -12.18 -8.25 -7.10
N ALA A 314 -11.30 -8.64 -6.18
CA ALA A 314 -10.52 -9.87 -6.34
C ALA A 314 -11.42 -11.05 -6.75
N GLU A 315 -10.90 -11.84 -7.68
CA GLU A 315 -11.66 -12.89 -8.33
C GLU A 315 -12.18 -13.92 -7.33
N ARG A 316 -13.51 -14.04 -7.24
CA ARG A 316 -14.08 -14.95 -6.26
C ARG A 316 -13.94 -16.41 -6.68
N ASN A 317 -13.43 -17.23 -5.77
CA ASN A 317 -13.31 -18.69 -5.86
C ASN A 317 -12.33 -19.19 -6.93
N ASN A 318 -11.32 -18.40 -7.29
CA ASN A 318 -10.21 -18.85 -8.14
C ASN A 318 -9.15 -19.68 -7.37
N GLY A 319 -9.21 -19.69 -6.03
CA GLY A 319 -8.28 -20.40 -5.15
C GLY A 319 -6.98 -19.64 -4.85
N LEU A 320 -6.94 -18.36 -5.22
CA LEU A 320 -5.86 -17.41 -4.94
C LEU A 320 -6.38 -16.34 -3.96
N GLY A 321 -5.47 -15.75 -3.21
CA GLY A 321 -5.74 -14.56 -2.40
C GLY A 321 -7.03 -14.60 -1.57
N ALA A 322 -7.77 -13.50 -1.62
CA ALA A 322 -9.02 -13.31 -0.91
C ALA A 322 -10.14 -13.04 -1.92
N ASN A 323 -11.36 -13.48 -1.62
CA ASN A 323 -12.52 -13.12 -2.43
C ASN A 323 -12.79 -11.62 -2.36
N GLY A 324 -12.94 -10.93 -3.49
CA GLY A 324 -13.39 -9.54 -3.51
C GLY A 324 -14.84 -9.39 -3.04
N VAL A 325 -15.22 -8.21 -2.56
CA VAL A 325 -16.58 -7.91 -2.12
C VAL A 325 -17.58 -7.99 -3.27
N ALA A 326 -17.22 -7.56 -4.48
CA ALA A 326 -18.11 -7.46 -5.63
C ALA A 326 -17.71 -8.40 -6.78
N ASN A 327 -18.68 -9.15 -7.32
CA ASN A 327 -18.48 -10.15 -8.39
C ASN A 327 -18.65 -9.64 -9.82
N ASN A 328 -19.20 -8.44 -10.01
CA ASN A 328 -19.58 -7.94 -11.33
C ASN A 328 -19.12 -6.50 -11.52
N VAL A 329 -17.85 -6.30 -11.20
CA VAL A 329 -17.16 -5.02 -11.29
C VAL A 329 -15.92 -5.15 -12.15
N GLU A 330 -15.52 -4.05 -12.77
CA GLU A 330 -14.18 -3.89 -13.34
C GLU A 330 -13.49 -2.72 -12.64
N ILE A 331 -12.18 -2.84 -12.42
CA ILE A 331 -11.36 -1.86 -11.73
C ILE A 331 -10.59 -1.01 -12.74
N MET A 332 -10.81 0.29 -12.70
CA MET A 332 -10.00 1.28 -13.42
C MET A 332 -8.97 1.85 -12.44
N SER A 333 -7.68 1.81 -12.81
CA SER A 333 -6.58 2.29 -11.98
C SER A 333 -6.32 3.78 -12.22
N VAL A 334 -6.29 4.59 -11.15
CA VAL A 334 -6.08 6.05 -11.23
C VAL A 334 -5.08 6.52 -10.18
#